data_AF-A0A661M1R2-F1
#
_entry.id   AF-A0A661M1R2-F1
#
_cell.length_a   1.000
_cell.length_b   1.000
_cell.length_c   1.000
_cell.angle_alpha   90.00
_cell.angle_beta   90.00
_cell.angle_gamma   90.00
#
_symmetry.space_group_name_H-M   'P 1'
#
loop_
_entity.id
_entity.type
_entity.pdbx_description
1 polymer ?
#
loop_
_entity_poly.entity_id
_entity_poly.type
_entity_poly.pdbx_seq_one_letter_code
_entity_poly.pdbx_strand_id
1 'polypeptide(L)'
;IVDAAMNDLIRPSLYSSYHAIQPVVKRNRGMIRADVVGPICESGDFLARDREIDAYEPEELMAVMSAGAYGFTMSSNYNSRPRVAEVMVRGDEYYVIRERETYEDLIRGERIPGFLESDQ
;
A
#
# COMPACT_ATOMS: atom_id res chain seq x y z
N ILE A 1 -11.34 4.61 -1.96
CA ILE A 1 -10.33 4.51 -0.89
C ILE A 1 -9.93 3.05 -0.81
N VAL A 2 -8.63 2.75 -0.83
CA VAL A 2 -8.07 1.39 -0.71
C VAL A 2 -7.24 1.27 0.57
N ASP A 3 -6.72 0.08 0.87
CA ASP A 3 -5.87 -0.16 2.04
C ASP A 3 -4.36 0.02 1.77
N ALA A 4 -3.93 -0.03 0.51
CA ALA A 4 -2.59 0.38 0.08
C ALA A 4 -2.46 1.92 0.06
N ALA A 5 -1.28 2.42 0.39
CA ALA A 5 -1.04 3.86 0.51
C ALA A 5 0.31 4.30 -0.04
N MET A 6 0.61 5.60 0.06
CA MET A 6 1.89 6.19 -0.30
C MET A 6 3.07 5.60 0.49
N ASN A 7 2.85 5.05 1.69
CA ASN A 7 3.89 4.36 2.45
C ASN A 7 4.24 2.98 1.84
N ASP A 8 3.37 2.40 1.00
CA ASP A 8 3.61 1.14 0.30
C ASP A 8 4.17 1.39 -1.12
N LEU A 9 3.63 2.40 -1.80
CA LEU A 9 4.06 2.83 -3.13
C LEU A 9 4.08 4.36 -3.23
N ILE A 10 5.23 4.96 -2.93
CA ILE A 10 5.35 6.42 -2.81
C ILE A 10 5.40 7.16 -4.16
N ARG A 11 5.70 6.46 -5.26
CA ARG A 11 6.03 7.08 -6.56
C ARG A 11 4.94 8.01 -7.11
N PRO A 12 3.62 7.68 -7.05
CA PRO A 12 2.59 8.60 -7.51
C PRO A 12 2.56 9.90 -6.69
N SER A 13 2.65 9.79 -5.37
CA SER A 13 2.68 10.95 -4.47
C SER A 13 3.93 11.81 -4.68
N LEU A 14 5.11 11.17 -4.74
CA LEU A 14 6.41 11.84 -4.79
C LEU A 14 6.76 12.41 -6.17
N TYR A 15 6.42 11.69 -7.24
CA TYR A 15 6.85 12.02 -8.61
C TYR A 15 5.68 12.32 -9.55
N SER A 16 4.44 12.28 -9.07
CA SER A 16 3.25 12.26 -9.95
C SER A 16 3.33 11.16 -11.02
N SER A 17 4.00 10.05 -10.70
CA SER A 17 4.22 8.97 -11.65
C SER A 17 2.92 8.26 -11.99
N TYR A 18 2.74 7.89 -13.26
CA TYR A 18 1.63 7.07 -13.69
C TYR A 18 1.86 5.58 -13.35
N HIS A 19 0.85 4.96 -12.76
CA HIS A 19 0.69 3.51 -12.67
C HIS A 19 -0.69 3.15 -13.20
N ALA A 20 -0.76 2.15 -14.09
CA ALA A 20 -2.05 1.67 -14.55
C ALA A 20 -2.80 0.98 -13.40
N ILE A 21 -4.11 1.13 -13.37
CA ILE A 21 -5.00 0.51 -12.40
C ILE A 21 -5.85 -0.52 -13.13
N GLN A 22 -5.89 -1.75 -12.63
CA GLN A 22 -6.70 -2.82 -13.21
C GLN A 22 -7.52 -3.56 -12.15
N PRO A 23 -8.75 -3.99 -12.44
CA PRO A 23 -9.50 -4.85 -11.54
C PRO A 23 -8.89 -6.25 -11.55
N VAL A 24 -8.76 -6.85 -10.36
CA VAL A 24 -8.34 -8.27 -10.27
C VAL A 24 -9.43 -9.18 -10.84
N VAL A 25 -10.69 -8.83 -10.61
CA VAL A 25 -11.86 -9.52 -11.17
C VAL A 25 -12.67 -8.53 -12.00
N LYS A 26 -12.81 -8.80 -13.30
CA LYS A 26 -13.64 -7.97 -14.20
C LYS A 26 -15.12 -8.22 -13.94
N ARG A 27 -15.86 -7.17 -13.58
CA ARG A 27 -17.30 -7.22 -13.27
C ARG A 27 -18.19 -6.54 -14.33
N ASN A 28 -17.61 -5.90 -15.35
CA ASN A 28 -18.32 -5.22 -16.44
C ASN A 28 -19.38 -4.20 -15.97
N ARG A 29 -19.09 -3.43 -14.91
CA ARG A 29 -20.00 -2.40 -14.36
C ARG A 29 -19.86 -1.02 -15.03
N GLY A 30 -19.05 -0.93 -16.08
CA GLY A 30 -18.68 0.33 -16.71
C GLY A 30 -17.53 1.04 -15.97
N MET A 31 -17.20 2.23 -16.45
CA MET A 31 -16.08 3.05 -15.97
C MET A 31 -16.60 4.24 -15.17
N ILE A 32 -15.84 4.65 -14.16
CA ILE A 32 -16.04 5.87 -13.40
C ILE A 32 -14.76 6.71 -13.42
N ARG A 33 -14.91 8.02 -13.27
CA ARG A 33 -13.78 8.94 -13.08
C ARG A 33 -13.55 9.17 -11.59
N ALA A 34 -12.39 8.78 -11.07
CA ALA A 34 -12.11 8.82 -9.64
C ALA A 34 -10.62 8.99 -9.32
N ASP A 35 -10.35 9.38 -8.06
CA ASP A 35 -9.05 9.26 -7.43
C ASP A 35 -8.97 7.94 -6.66
N VAL A 36 -7.84 7.25 -6.76
CA VAL A 36 -7.51 6.08 -5.93
C VAL A 36 -6.58 6.56 -4.83
N VAL A 37 -7.12 6.68 -3.62
CA VAL A 37 -6.42 7.17 -2.42
C VAL A 37 -6.29 6.09 -1.37
N GLY A 38 -5.24 6.17 -0.57
CA GLY A 38 -5.01 5.30 0.58
C GLY A 38 -5.59 5.87 1.89
N PRO A 39 -5.27 5.23 3.03
CA PRO A 39 -5.75 5.62 4.35
C PRO A 39 -4.77 6.50 5.16
N ILE A 40 -3.65 6.95 4.59
CA ILE A 40 -2.71 7.85 5.27
C ILE A 40 -3.38 9.21 5.45
N CYS A 41 -3.20 9.83 6.62
CA CYS A 41 -3.76 11.15 6.92
C CYS A 41 -2.92 12.26 6.27
N GLU A 42 -2.78 12.19 4.95
CA GLU A 42 -2.03 13.13 4.13
C GLU A 42 -2.78 13.38 2.82
N SER A 43 -2.89 14.66 2.46
CA SER A 43 -3.54 15.11 1.22
C SER A 43 -2.86 14.54 -0.04
N GLY A 44 -1.57 14.24 0.06
CA GLY A 44 -0.77 13.62 -0.99
C GLY A 44 -0.90 12.10 -1.08
N ASP A 45 -1.73 11.44 -0.26
CA ASP A 45 -1.88 9.98 -0.29
C ASP A 45 -2.80 9.51 -1.43
N PHE A 46 -2.26 9.51 -2.64
CA PHE A 46 -2.91 8.95 -3.81
C PHE A 46 -2.01 7.96 -4.53
N LEU A 47 -2.62 6.91 -5.07
CA LEU A 47 -2.01 5.95 -5.99
C LEU A 47 -2.32 6.31 -7.46
N ALA A 48 -3.46 6.97 -7.69
CA ALA A 48 -3.84 7.56 -8.96
C ALA A 48 -4.78 8.76 -8.72
N ARG A 49 -4.62 9.82 -9.51
CA ARG A 49 -5.53 10.97 -9.54
C ARG A 49 -6.23 11.08 -10.89
N ASP A 50 -7.47 11.51 -10.88
CA ASP A 50 -8.26 11.88 -12.05
C ASP A 50 -8.26 10.81 -13.15
N ARG A 51 -8.69 9.59 -12.79
CA ARG A 51 -8.53 8.41 -13.65
C ARG A 51 -9.87 7.77 -13.99
N GLU A 52 -10.04 7.41 -15.26
CA GLU A 52 -11.10 6.48 -15.66
C GLU A 52 -10.69 5.06 -15.27
N ILE A 53 -11.47 4.44 -14.38
CA ILE A 53 -11.25 3.09 -13.85
C ILE A 53 -12.58 2.32 -13.84
N ASP A 54 -12.54 0.99 -13.80
CA ASP A 54 -13.73 0.18 -13.55
C ASP A 54 -14.48 0.62 -12.28
N ALA A 55 -15.80 0.46 -12.24
CA ALA A 55 -16.56 0.66 -11.01
C ALA A 55 -16.37 -0.51 -10.03
N TYR A 56 -15.95 -0.19 -8.80
CA TYR A 56 -15.67 -1.14 -7.72
C TYR A 56 -16.73 -1.05 -6.62
N GLU A 57 -16.97 -2.19 -5.96
CA GLU A 57 -17.68 -2.28 -4.69
C GLU A 57 -16.69 -2.49 -3.53
N PRO A 58 -17.09 -2.26 -2.27
CA PRO A 58 -16.26 -2.60 -1.11
C PRO A 58 -15.77 -4.07 -1.16
N GLU A 59 -14.57 -4.30 -0.61
CA GLU A 59 -13.90 -5.60 -0.55
C GLU A 59 -13.41 -6.17 -1.90
N GLU A 60 -13.65 -5.47 -3.02
CA GLU A 60 -13.08 -5.87 -4.31
C GLU A 60 -11.61 -5.49 -4.44
N LEU A 61 -10.86 -6.30 -5.19
CA LEU A 61 -9.42 -6.17 -5.32
C LEU A 61 -9.02 -5.41 -6.59
N MET A 62 -8.00 -4.58 -6.43
CA MET A 62 -7.39 -3.75 -7.47
C MET A 62 -5.89 -4.04 -7.57
N ALA A 63 -5.37 -4.05 -8.80
CA ALA A 63 -3.95 -4.16 -9.08
C ALA A 63 -3.39 -2.80 -9.54
N VAL A 64 -2.36 -2.32 -8.83
CA VAL A 64 -1.55 -1.18 -9.25
C VAL A 64 -0.35 -1.70 -10.03
N MET A 65 -0.36 -1.48 -11.34
CA MET A 65 0.58 -2.10 -12.26
C MET A 65 1.96 -1.41 -12.19
N SER A 66 3.00 -2.09 -12.67
CA SER A 66 4.36 -1.53 -12.79
C SER A 66 4.99 -1.07 -11.47
N ALA A 67 4.66 -1.74 -10.36
CA ALA A 67 5.17 -1.45 -9.02
C ALA A 67 6.43 -2.25 -8.61
N GLY A 68 6.96 -3.10 -9.50
CA GLY A 68 8.08 -4.00 -9.19
C GLY A 68 9.46 -3.34 -9.04
N ALA A 69 9.61 -2.09 -9.49
CA ALA A 69 10.84 -1.31 -9.32
C ALA A 69 10.52 -0.01 -8.60
N TYR A 70 11.35 0.35 -7.61
CA TYR A 70 11.16 1.55 -6.77
C TYR A 70 9.78 1.60 -6.06
N GLY A 71 9.17 0.43 -5.85
CA GLY A 71 7.97 0.25 -5.03
C GLY A 71 8.38 -0.03 -3.59
N PHE A 72 8.42 -1.32 -3.22
CA PHE A 72 8.74 -1.77 -1.87
C PHE A 72 10.08 -1.21 -1.34
N THR A 73 11.09 -1.05 -2.21
CA THR A 73 12.39 -0.47 -1.82
C THR A 73 12.29 0.95 -1.26
N MET A 74 11.20 1.67 -1.55
CA MET A 74 10.90 3.00 -1.04
C MET A 74 9.75 2.99 -0.01
N SER A 75 9.29 1.82 0.42
CA SER A 75 8.23 1.69 1.41
C SER A 75 8.70 2.11 2.81
N SER A 76 7.80 2.71 3.57
CA SER A 76 8.04 3.23 4.92
C SER A 76 6.96 2.79 5.90
N ASN A 77 7.21 3.04 7.19
CA ASN A 77 6.25 2.83 8.27
C ASN A 77 5.46 4.11 8.62
N TYR A 78 5.25 5.00 7.66
CA TYR A 78 4.48 6.23 7.89
C TYR A 78 3.06 5.91 8.39
N ASN A 79 2.57 6.69 9.36
CA ASN A 79 1.41 6.39 10.21
C ASN A 79 1.45 5.03 10.93
N SER A 80 2.64 4.56 11.31
CA SER A 80 2.84 3.30 12.04
C SER A 80 2.17 2.11 11.35
N ARG A 81 2.18 2.11 10.01
CA ARG A 81 1.67 1.01 9.19
C ARG A 81 2.81 0.00 8.97
N PRO A 82 2.62 -1.28 9.32
CA PRO A 82 3.60 -2.30 8.98
C PRO A 82 3.72 -2.47 7.47
N ARG A 83 4.95 -2.56 6.95
CA ARG A 83 5.18 -2.72 5.51
C ARG A 83 4.58 -4.03 5.00
N VAL A 84 4.11 -4.00 3.76
CA VAL A 84 3.41 -5.11 3.10
C VAL A 84 4.30 -6.34 2.88
N ALA A 85 3.67 -7.49 2.68
CA ALA A 85 4.36 -8.70 2.23
C ALA A 85 4.75 -8.58 0.75
N GLU A 86 5.80 -9.31 0.34
CA GLU A 86 6.15 -9.51 -1.08
C GLU A 86 6.03 -11.00 -1.42
N VAL A 87 5.42 -11.28 -2.57
CA VAL A 87 5.14 -12.64 -3.06
C VAL A 87 5.80 -12.84 -4.41
N MET A 88 6.47 -13.98 -4.59
CA MET A 88 6.97 -14.46 -5.87
C MET A 88 6.01 -15.51 -6.42
N VAL A 89 5.63 -15.39 -7.69
CA VAL A 89 4.76 -16.36 -8.38
C VAL A 89 5.55 -17.05 -9.49
N ARG A 90 5.44 -18.37 -9.59
CA ARG A 90 6.03 -19.17 -10.66
C ARG A 90 5.03 -20.25 -11.10
N GLY A 91 4.48 -20.10 -12.30
CA GLY A 91 3.46 -21.02 -12.79
C GLY A 91 2.18 -20.91 -11.97
N ASP A 92 1.75 -22.03 -11.39
CA ASP A 92 0.59 -22.17 -10.50
C ASP A 92 0.96 -22.07 -9.00
N GLU A 93 2.25 -21.91 -8.68
CA GLU A 93 2.74 -21.78 -7.31
C GLU A 93 3.08 -20.33 -6.95
N TYR A 94 2.97 -20.01 -5.66
CA TYR A 94 3.47 -18.76 -5.10
C TYR A 94 4.22 -19.00 -3.78
N TYR A 95 5.13 -18.08 -3.46
CA TYR A 95 5.90 -18.10 -2.21
C TYR A 95 6.01 -16.70 -1.63
N VAL A 96 5.78 -16.56 -0.32
CA VAL A 96 5.98 -15.31 0.40
C VAL A 96 7.49 -15.11 0.60
N ILE A 97 8.10 -14.26 -0.22
CA ILE A 97 9.55 -13.99 -0.18
C ILE A 97 9.90 -12.91 0.84
N ARG A 98 8.90 -12.14 1.29
CA ARG A 98 9.01 -11.20 2.39
C ARG A 98 7.71 -11.20 3.18
N GLU A 99 7.81 -11.47 4.48
CA GLU A 99 6.66 -11.42 5.38
C GLU A 99 6.20 -9.98 5.61
N ARG A 100 4.90 -9.81 5.85
CA ARG A 100 4.35 -8.54 6.32
C ARG A 100 4.91 -8.26 7.71
N GLU A 101 5.30 -7.02 7.97
CA GLU A 101 5.73 -6.61 9.31
C GLU A 101 4.57 -6.70 10.31
N THR A 102 4.89 -6.95 11.58
CA THR A 102 3.92 -6.90 12.68
C THR A 102 3.99 -5.56 13.42
N TYR A 103 3.10 -5.34 14.39
CA TYR A 103 3.19 -4.15 15.24
C TYR A 103 4.43 -4.17 16.14
N GLU A 104 4.87 -5.35 16.57
CA GLU A 104 6.10 -5.54 17.33
C GLU A 104 7.34 -5.14 16.52
N ASP A 105 7.31 -5.33 15.19
CA ASP A 105 8.41 -4.93 14.31
C ASP A 105 8.63 -3.42 14.30
N LEU A 106 7.55 -2.65 14.41
CA LEU A 106 7.61 -1.18 14.40
C LEU A 106 8.41 -0.65 15.59
N ILE A 107 8.24 -1.27 16.76
CA ILE A 107 8.86 -0.83 18.01
C ILE A 107 10.09 -1.66 18.38
N ARG A 108 10.50 -2.63 17.56
CA ARG A 108 11.62 -3.56 17.84
C ARG A 108 12.93 -2.82 18.16
N GLY A 109 13.15 -1.66 17.55
CA GLY A 109 14.32 -0.81 17.75
C GLY A 109 14.18 0.23 18.87
N GLU A 110 13.00 0.33 19.48
CA GLU A 110 12.68 1.33 20.50
C GLU A 110 12.92 0.76 21.90
N ARG A 111 13.26 1.64 22.84
CA ARG A 111 13.44 1.28 24.26
C ARG A 111 12.85 2.38 25.11
N ILE A 112 12.05 1.99 26.10
CA ILE A 112 11.59 2.90 27.14
C ILE A 112 12.76 3.09 28.12
N PRO A 113 13.22 4.32 28.36
CA PRO A 113 14.23 4.58 29.38
C PRO A 113 13.74 4.14 30.77
N GLY A 114 14.59 3.49 31.56
CA GLY A 114 14.18 2.92 32.86
C GLY A 114 13.65 3.93 33.88
N PHE A 115 13.96 5.22 33.73
CA PHE A 115 13.40 6.28 34.58
C PHE A 115 11.96 6.68 34.21
N LEU A 116 11.39 6.19 33.11
CA LEU A 116 9.97 6.35 32.75
C LEU A 116 9.13 5.12 33.15
N GLU A 117 9.76 4.03 33.57
CA GLU A 117 9.06 2.80 33.98
C GLU A 117 8.45 2.91 35.40
N SER A 118 8.85 3.89 36.20
CA SER A 118 8.42 4.06 37.60
C SER A 118 7.07 4.77 37.79
N ASP A 119 6.40 5.19 36.70
CA ASP A 119 5.12 5.91 36.73
C ASP A 119 3.92 5.03 36.30
N GLN A 120 4.07 3.70 36.26
CA GLN A 120 2.97 2.73 36.05
C GLN A 120 2.62 1.94 37.31
#